data_AF-A0A371Y657-F1
#
_entry.id   AF-A0A371Y657-F1
#
_cell.length_a   1.000
_cell.length_b   1.000
_cell.length_c   1.000
_cell.angle_alpha   90.00
_cell.angle_beta   90.00
_cell.angle_gamma   90.00
#
_symmetry.space_group_name_H-M   'P 1'
#
loop_
_entity.id
_entity.type
_entity.pdbx_description
1 polymer ?
#
loop_
_entity_poly.entity_id
_entity_poly.type
_entity_poly.pdbx_seq_one_letter_code
_entity_poly.pdbx_strand_id
1 'polypeptide(L)'
;MAHAAGPKGAVVAYVRSVVGYQRTERRHVRVIAEMLLDRRSGAASPVGRWGMLARLLADGRRAGVFREFDPEVVALAVGGAIEGVLSHWLTHPEFDLDAAASELETFTLHAIERPRPGLPAQASPASSVPRSVL
;
A
#
# COMPACT_ATOMS: atom_id res chain seq x y z
N MET A 1 24.21 2.56 5.52
CA MET A 1 23.64 3.07 6.78
C MET A 1 22.21 3.55 6.54
N ALA A 2 21.22 2.65 6.55
CA ALA A 2 19.80 3.02 6.43
C ALA A 2 18.94 2.09 7.31
N HIS A 3 19.07 2.26 8.63
CA HIS A 3 18.22 1.60 9.64
C HIS A 3 17.08 2.54 10.11
N ALA A 4 16.82 3.63 9.38
CA ALA A 4 16.05 4.78 9.88
C ALA A 4 14.58 4.84 9.41
N ALA A 5 14.02 3.77 8.84
CA ALA A 5 12.59 3.74 8.57
C ALA A 5 12.08 2.35 8.98
N GLY A 6 11.40 2.26 10.14
CA GLY A 6 10.81 1.02 10.63
C GLY A 6 9.86 0.39 9.60
N PRO A 7 9.22 -0.76 9.89
CA PRO A 7 8.52 -1.54 8.87
C PRO A 7 7.59 -0.76 7.93
N LYS A 8 6.86 0.25 8.44
CA LYS A 8 6.03 1.18 7.63
C LYS A 8 6.84 1.92 6.56
N GLY A 9 7.98 2.48 6.94
CA GLY A 9 8.84 3.24 6.04
C GLY A 9 9.49 2.36 4.97
N ALA A 10 9.80 1.11 5.27
CA ALA A 10 10.28 0.15 4.28
C ALA A 10 9.22 -0.14 3.19
N VAL A 11 7.95 -0.29 3.58
CA VAL A 11 6.83 -0.47 2.64
C VAL A 11 6.59 0.78 1.80
N VAL A 12 6.59 1.97 2.41
CA VAL A 12 6.45 3.25 1.69
C VAL A 12 7.60 3.46 0.70
N ALA A 13 8.84 3.17 1.11
CA ALA A 13 10.00 3.26 0.23
C ALA A 13 9.88 2.30 -0.97
N TYR A 14 9.36 1.09 -0.76
CA TYR A 14 9.09 0.16 -1.85
C TYR A 14 8.07 0.75 -2.84
N VAL A 15 6.89 1.20 -2.38
CA VAL A 15 5.84 1.79 -3.24
C VAL A 15 6.41 2.96 -4.05
N ARG A 16 7.10 3.89 -3.39
CA ARG A 16 7.78 5.03 -4.05
C ARG A 16 8.79 4.59 -5.09
N SER A 17 9.60 3.57 -4.78
CA SER A 17 10.63 3.11 -5.71
C SER A 17 10.03 2.56 -7.01
N VAL A 18 8.92 1.83 -6.93
CA VAL A 18 8.28 1.22 -8.11
C VAL A 18 7.63 2.28 -9.00
N VAL A 19 6.95 3.27 -8.42
CA VAL A 19 6.33 4.36 -9.18
C VAL A 19 7.39 5.36 -9.69
N GLY A 20 8.38 5.69 -8.86
CA GLY A 20 9.44 6.67 -9.16
C GLY A 20 10.46 6.19 -10.20
N TYR A 21 10.70 4.88 -10.33
CA TYR A 21 11.60 4.32 -11.35
C TYR A 21 11.19 4.72 -12.78
N GLN A 22 9.89 4.89 -13.04
CA GLN A 22 9.35 5.23 -14.36
C GLN A 22 9.61 6.71 -14.76
N ARG A 23 9.84 7.60 -13.78
CA ARG A 23 10.10 9.03 -14.02
C ARG A 23 11.52 9.28 -14.56
N THR A 24 12.50 8.54 -14.06
CA THR A 24 13.92 8.70 -14.44
C THR A 24 14.22 8.10 -15.82
N GLU A 25 13.44 7.11 -16.28
CA GLU A 25 13.62 6.40 -17.55
C GLU A 25 12.68 6.85 -18.69
N ARG A 26 12.20 8.11 -18.69
CA ARG A 26 11.34 8.66 -19.76
C ARG A 26 11.89 8.51 -21.19
N ARG A 27 13.15 8.09 -21.40
CA ARG A 27 13.72 7.82 -22.73
C ARG A 27 13.73 6.36 -23.18
N HIS A 28 13.39 5.35 -22.36
CA HIS A 28 13.41 3.93 -22.79
C HIS A 28 12.18 3.09 -22.41
N VAL A 29 11.16 3.65 -21.75
CA VAL A 29 10.01 2.85 -21.27
C VAL A 29 9.05 2.39 -22.37
N ARG A 30 9.12 2.91 -23.61
CA ARG A 30 8.33 2.37 -24.73
C ARG A 30 8.82 0.98 -25.21
N VAL A 31 10.08 0.63 -24.97
CA VAL A 31 10.67 -0.65 -25.41
C VAL A 31 10.57 -1.72 -24.32
N ILE A 32 10.57 -1.33 -23.04
CA ILE A 32 10.47 -2.29 -21.91
C ILE A 32 9.02 -2.73 -21.66
N ALA A 33 8.02 -1.91 -21.99
CA ALA A 33 6.61 -2.30 -21.88
C ALA A 33 6.25 -3.46 -22.83
N GLU A 34 6.79 -3.49 -24.06
CA GLU A 34 6.59 -4.60 -24.99
C GLU A 34 7.33 -5.88 -24.52
N MET A 35 8.47 -5.75 -23.84
CA MET A 35 9.24 -6.90 -23.31
C MET A 35 8.70 -7.45 -21.98
N LEU A 36 8.09 -6.62 -21.13
CA LEU A 36 7.39 -7.06 -19.91
C LEU A 36 6.02 -7.70 -20.21
N LEU A 37 5.47 -7.47 -21.39
CA LEU A 37 4.27 -8.12 -21.91
C LEU A 37 4.60 -9.37 -22.74
N ASP A 38 5.87 -9.60 -23.12
CA ASP A 38 6.29 -10.83 -23.80
C ASP A 38 6.40 -12.00 -22.82
N ARG A 39 5.23 -12.62 -22.64
CA ARG A 39 4.93 -13.91 -22.04
C ARG A 39 5.78 -15.06 -22.61
N ARG A 40 7.11 -15.08 -22.40
CA ARG A 40 7.95 -16.26 -22.68
C ARG A 40 9.17 -16.41 -21.77
N SER A 41 8.95 -16.71 -20.50
CA SER A 41 9.58 -17.89 -19.86
C SER A 41 8.98 -18.12 -18.47
N GLY A 42 8.23 -19.20 -18.32
CA GLY A 42 7.95 -19.87 -17.04
C GLY A 42 7.36 -19.02 -15.91
N ALA A 43 6.07 -18.70 -16.01
CA ALA A 43 5.15 -18.42 -14.89
C ALA A 43 5.79 -17.97 -13.55
N ALA A 44 6.33 -16.75 -13.51
CA ALA A 44 6.34 -16.03 -12.24
C ALA A 44 4.87 -15.79 -11.87
N SER A 45 4.37 -16.53 -10.89
CA SER A 45 3.04 -16.29 -10.33
C SER A 45 2.84 -14.78 -10.06
N PRO A 46 1.63 -14.21 -10.17
CA PRO A 46 1.35 -12.86 -9.67
C PRO A 46 1.89 -12.62 -8.25
N VAL A 47 1.97 -13.68 -7.44
CA VAL A 47 2.60 -13.72 -6.10
C VAL A 47 4.12 -13.49 -6.16
N GLY A 48 4.79 -13.96 -7.21
CA GLY A 48 6.23 -13.78 -7.44
C GLY A 48 6.63 -12.35 -7.81
N ARG A 49 5.80 -11.62 -8.58
CA ARG A 49 6.07 -10.20 -8.93
C ARG A 49 6.11 -9.31 -7.69
N TRP A 50 5.25 -9.58 -6.72
CA TRP A 50 5.14 -8.81 -5.48
C TRP A 50 5.82 -9.48 -4.28
N GLY A 51 6.71 -10.45 -4.52
CA GLY A 51 7.34 -11.24 -3.46
C GLY A 51 8.16 -10.40 -2.47
N MET A 52 8.84 -9.35 -2.94
CA MET A 52 9.54 -8.40 -2.06
C MET A 52 8.57 -7.63 -1.16
N LEU A 53 7.45 -7.15 -1.72
CA LEU A 53 6.41 -6.46 -0.95
C LEU A 53 5.77 -7.40 0.08
N ALA A 54 5.43 -8.62 -0.31
CA ALA A 54 4.90 -9.64 0.59
C ALA A 54 5.87 -9.93 1.74
N ARG A 55 7.18 -9.96 1.47
CA ARG A 55 8.20 -10.14 2.49
C ARG A 55 8.25 -8.97 3.48
N LEU A 56 8.28 -7.73 2.99
CA LEU A 56 8.26 -6.54 3.86
C LEU A 56 7.02 -6.50 4.75
N LEU A 57 5.87 -6.85 4.19
CA LEU A 57 4.60 -6.95 4.91
C LEU A 57 4.65 -8.05 5.98
N ALA A 58 5.17 -9.23 5.65
CA ALA A 58 5.34 -10.32 6.61
C ALA A 58 6.32 -9.95 7.74
N ASP A 59 7.40 -9.23 7.44
CA ASP A 59 8.39 -8.81 8.43
C ASP A 59 7.80 -7.80 9.42
N GLY A 60 7.05 -6.79 8.94
CA GLY A 60 6.37 -5.85 9.83
C GLY A 60 5.23 -6.47 10.64
N ARG A 61 4.62 -7.54 10.13
CA ARG A 61 3.65 -8.36 10.88
C ARG A 61 4.28 -9.14 12.01
N ARG A 62 5.37 -9.87 11.73
CA ARG A 62 6.11 -10.61 12.77
C ARG A 62 6.67 -9.67 13.84
N ALA A 63 7.02 -8.44 13.47
CA ALA A 63 7.45 -7.40 14.42
C ALA A 63 6.28 -6.78 15.23
N GLY A 64 5.03 -7.16 14.97
CA GLY A 64 3.86 -6.62 15.67
C GLY A 64 3.47 -5.18 15.29
N VAL A 65 4.13 -4.58 14.30
CA VAL A 65 3.93 -3.18 13.89
C VAL A 65 2.66 -3.00 13.06
N PHE A 66 2.25 -4.03 12.31
CA PHE A 66 1.07 -4.00 11.44
C PHE A 66 -0.14 -4.69 12.07
N ARG A 67 -1.34 -4.45 11.52
CA ARG A 67 -2.59 -5.19 11.87
C ARG A 67 -2.55 -6.63 11.37
N GLU A 68 -3.48 -7.49 11.76
CA GLU A 68 -3.59 -8.82 11.16
C GLU A 68 -4.22 -8.81 9.74
N PHE A 69 -3.66 -9.60 8.82
CA PHE A 69 -4.02 -9.81 7.41
C PHE A 69 -3.26 -11.03 6.82
N ASP A 70 -3.43 -11.31 5.53
CA ASP A 70 -2.54 -12.20 4.77
C ASP A 70 -1.54 -11.34 3.96
N PRO A 71 -0.21 -11.43 4.21
CA PRO A 71 0.78 -10.62 3.51
C PRO A 71 0.77 -10.80 1.99
N GLU A 72 0.47 -11.99 1.48
CA GLU A 72 0.44 -12.25 0.04
C GLU A 72 -0.78 -11.58 -0.62
N VAL A 73 -1.94 -11.66 0.04
CA VAL A 73 -3.16 -11.01 -0.45
C VAL A 73 -3.01 -9.49 -0.46
N VAL A 74 -2.44 -8.90 0.60
CA VAL A 74 -2.22 -7.44 0.65
C VAL A 74 -1.16 -7.01 -0.38
N ALA A 75 -0.10 -7.80 -0.56
CA ALA A 75 0.90 -7.54 -1.60
C ALA A 75 0.27 -7.58 -3.01
N LEU A 76 -0.61 -8.54 -3.28
CA LEU A 76 -1.36 -8.62 -4.53
C LEU A 76 -2.26 -7.40 -4.75
N ALA A 77 -2.99 -6.97 -3.73
CA ALA A 77 -3.89 -5.82 -3.83
C ALA A 77 -3.13 -4.50 -4.08
N VAL A 78 -2.08 -4.24 -3.28
CA VAL A 78 -1.24 -3.05 -3.42
C VAL A 78 -0.48 -3.08 -4.75
N GLY A 79 0.07 -4.24 -5.12
CA GLY A 79 0.71 -4.46 -6.41
C GLY A 79 -0.22 -4.18 -7.59
N GLY A 80 -1.45 -4.70 -7.54
CA GLY A 80 -2.48 -4.42 -8.55
C GLY A 80 -2.83 -2.93 -8.66
N ALA A 81 -2.90 -2.21 -7.54
CA ALA A 81 -3.13 -0.77 -7.54
C ALA A 81 -1.99 0.00 -8.22
N ILE A 82 -0.73 -0.38 -7.96
CA ILE A 82 0.45 0.17 -8.64
C ILE A 82 0.37 -0.08 -10.15
N GLU A 83 0.09 -1.32 -10.58
CA GLU A 83 -0.05 -1.63 -12.01
C GLU A 83 -1.17 -0.84 -12.68
N GLY A 84 -2.30 -0.66 -11.99
CA GLY A 84 -3.43 0.13 -12.48
C GLY A 84 -3.04 1.59 -12.73
N VAL A 85 -2.35 2.21 -11.77
CA VAL A 85 -1.84 3.59 -11.90
C VAL A 85 -0.85 3.72 -13.05
N LEU A 86 0.11 2.79 -13.15
CA LEU A 86 1.10 2.80 -14.23
C LEU A 86 0.47 2.58 -15.61
N SER A 87 -0.48 1.64 -15.72
CA SER A 87 -1.22 1.38 -16.95
C SER A 87 -2.03 2.59 -17.41
N HIS A 88 -2.67 3.29 -16.46
CA HIS A 88 -3.38 4.53 -16.75
C HIS A 88 -2.43 5.62 -17.27
N TRP A 89 -1.31 5.84 -16.57
CA TRP A 89 -0.31 6.85 -16.95
C TRP A 89 0.31 6.60 -18.33
N LEU A 90 0.53 5.34 -18.74
CA LEU A 90 1.03 5.01 -20.08
C LEU A 90 0.12 5.51 -21.21
N THR A 91 -1.16 5.68 -20.94
CA THR A 91 -2.16 6.19 -21.91
C THR A 91 -2.52 7.66 -21.69
N HIS A 92 -2.17 8.22 -20.52
CA HIS A 92 -2.44 9.59 -20.10
C HIS A 92 -1.16 10.18 -19.48
N PRO A 93 -0.15 10.52 -20.29
CA PRO A 93 1.19 10.91 -19.81
C PRO A 93 1.21 12.20 -18.99
N GLU A 94 0.17 13.02 -19.09
CA GLU A 94 -0.10 14.21 -18.28
C GLU A 94 -0.54 13.88 -16.84
N PHE A 95 -0.90 12.63 -16.56
CA PHE A 95 -1.30 12.18 -15.23
C PHE A 95 -0.15 12.34 -14.23
N ASP A 96 -0.44 12.98 -13.10
CA ASP A 96 0.54 13.30 -12.07
C ASP A 96 0.93 12.05 -11.27
N LEU A 97 2.04 11.42 -11.67
CA LEU A 97 2.57 10.25 -10.98
C LEU A 97 3.09 10.54 -9.56
N ASP A 98 3.51 11.77 -9.27
CA ASP A 98 3.99 12.12 -7.92
C ASP A 98 2.81 12.19 -6.94
N ALA A 99 1.71 12.82 -7.38
CA ALA A 99 0.46 12.80 -6.64
C ALA A 99 -0.08 11.37 -6.47
N ALA A 100 -0.06 10.58 -7.55
CA ALA A 100 -0.52 9.19 -7.49
C ALA A 100 0.35 8.30 -6.58
N ALA A 101 1.67 8.51 -6.55
CA ALA A 101 2.56 7.81 -5.61
C ALA A 101 2.18 8.13 -4.16
N SER A 102 1.91 9.41 -3.86
CA SER A 102 1.50 9.86 -2.52
C SER A 102 0.17 9.24 -2.08
N GLU A 103 -0.79 9.12 -2.99
CA GLU A 103 -2.06 8.45 -2.73
C GLU A 103 -1.88 6.93 -2.54
N LEU A 104 -1.04 6.28 -3.35
CA LEU A 104 -0.73 4.85 -3.19
C LEU A 104 -0.03 4.54 -1.86
N GLU A 105 0.83 5.44 -1.36
CA GLU A 105 1.40 5.32 -0.03
C GLU A 105 0.33 5.37 1.05
N THR A 106 -0.56 6.36 0.97
CA THR A 106 -1.67 6.54 1.92
C THR A 106 -2.60 5.33 1.91
N PHE A 107 -2.99 4.87 0.72
CA PHE A 107 -3.75 3.64 0.52
C PHE A 107 -3.07 2.43 1.17
N THR A 108 -1.77 2.27 0.93
CA THR A 108 -0.99 1.14 1.47
C THR A 108 -0.88 1.21 2.99
N LEU A 109 -0.67 2.41 3.55
CA LEU A 109 -0.61 2.60 5.00
C LEU A 109 -1.96 2.25 5.66
N HIS A 110 -3.07 2.76 5.13
CA HIS A 110 -4.41 2.39 5.62
C HIS A 110 -4.66 0.88 5.52
N ALA A 111 -4.14 0.23 4.48
CA ALA A 111 -4.27 -1.20 4.32
C ALA A 111 -3.47 -2.01 5.36
N ILE A 112 -2.47 -1.46 6.06
CA ILE A 112 -1.61 -2.23 6.99
C ILE A 112 -1.65 -1.73 8.44
N GLU A 113 -2.14 -0.52 8.68
CA GLU A 113 -2.20 0.09 9.99
C GLU A 113 -3.23 -0.60 10.90
N ARG A 114 -2.87 -0.74 12.19
CA ARG A 114 -3.85 -1.13 13.20
C ARG A 114 -4.90 -0.02 13.33
N PRO A 115 -6.20 -0.36 13.31
CA PRO A 115 -7.21 0.58 13.75
C PRO A 115 -6.81 1.09 15.12
N ARG A 116 -6.85 2.42 15.32
CA ARG A 116 -6.74 2.95 16.69
C ARG A 116 -7.89 2.30 17.49
N PRO A 117 -7.62 1.71 18.66
CA PRO A 117 -8.71 1.28 19.52
C PRO A 117 -9.61 2.49 19.73
N GLY A 118 -10.90 2.34 19.41
CA GLY A 118 -11.87 3.41 19.62
C GLY A 118 -11.74 3.88 21.07
N LEU A 119 -11.71 5.19 21.28
CA LEU A 119 -11.85 5.73 22.64
C LEU A 119 -13.07 5.04 23.28
N PRO A 120 -12.97 4.56 24.53
CA PRO A 120 -14.14 4.04 25.22
C PRO A 120 -15.24 5.09 25.10
N ALA A 121 -16.42 4.68 24.63
CA ALA A 121 -17.57 5.55 24.55
C ALA A 121 -17.70 6.23 25.91
N GLN A 122 -17.53 7.56 25.95
CA GLN A 122 -17.71 8.30 27.19
C GLN A 122 -19.13 7.98 27.67
N ALA A 123 -19.23 7.30 28.82
CA ALA A 123 -20.51 6.93 29.38
C ALA A 123 -21.32 8.21 29.54
N SER A 124 -22.37 8.37 28.74
CA SER A 124 -23.33 9.46 28.93
C SER A 124 -23.78 9.41 30.38
N PRO A 125 -23.68 10.51 31.15
CA PRO A 125 -24.19 10.52 32.50
C PRO A 125 -25.68 10.20 32.45
N ALA A 126 -26.07 9.14 33.17
CA ALA A 126 -27.46 8.77 33.32
C ALA A 126 -28.26 10.01 33.75
N SER A 127 -29.20 10.42 32.91
CA SER A 127 -30.11 11.51 33.25
C SER A 127 -31.00 11.03 34.41
N SER A 128 -30.63 11.42 35.63
CA SER A 128 -31.53 11.36 36.78
C SER A 128 -32.62 12.41 36.57
N VAL A 129 -33.69 12.02 35.90
CA VAL A 129 -34.96 12.76 35.96
C VAL A 129 -35.64 12.39 37.27
N PRO A 130 -35.83 13.31 38.22
CA PRO A 130 -36.61 13.02 39.42
C PRO A 130 -38.07 12.82 39.03
N ARG A 131 -38.65 11.67 39.44
CA ARG A 131 -40.09 11.44 39.38
C ARG A 131 -40.76 12.37 40.40
N SER A 132 -41.41 13.43 39.93
CA SER A 132 -42.38 14.17 40.73
C SER A 132 -43.58 13.27 41.01
N VAL A 133 -43.84 13.04 42.29
CA VAL A 133 -45.04 12.37 42.79
C VAL A 133 -46.19 13.37 42.75
N LEU A 134 -47.28 13.00 42.10
CA LEU A 134 -48.62 13.55 42.31
C LEU A 134 -49.48 12.46 42.93
#